data_AF-A0A5N5STM9-F1
#
_entry.id   AF-A0A5N5STM9-F1
#
_cell.length_a   1.000
_cell.length_b   1.000
_cell.length_c   1.000
_cell.angle_alpha   90.00
_cell.angle_beta   90.00
_cell.angle_gamma   90.00
#
_symmetry.space_group_name_H-M   'P 1'
#
loop_
_entity.id
_entity.type
_entity.pdbx_description
1 polymer ?
#
loop_
_entity_poly.entity_id
_entity_poly.type
_entity_poly.pdbx_seq_one_letter_code
_entity_poly.pdbx_strand_id
1 'polypeptide(L)'
;EYLALNVYVALCYYKLDYYDVSQEVLSIYLQHFPDSPIAINLKACNLFRLYNGKAAEQELRALQDATSAPLTFAQDLVRHNLIVFRGGEGALQVLPSLVDVIPEARLNLDEVQEAYNLLKDLEPTVPQEYILKGVVNAAVGQETGTQYFQLVGGSASECDTIPGRQCMASCFFLLKQFDDVLLYLNSIKSYFYNDDTYNFNYAQAKAAVGDFKDAEEAFQLVQNEKIKNDYVYTSWLARCYIMNGKPRQAWELYLNMDTSPEAFSLLQLIANDCYKMGQFFYAGRAFDVLEHLDPNPEYWEGKRGACVGMFQMVIAGKEPKEQRKLRIEDSE
;
A
#
# COMPACT_ATOMS: atom_id res chain seq x y z
N GLU A 1 18.37 31.29 -27.03
CA GLU A 1 18.74 32.40 -26.13
C GLU A 1 18.00 32.44 -24.78
N TYR A 2 16.96 31.64 -24.53
CA TYR A 2 16.35 31.53 -23.19
C TYR A 2 16.17 30.09 -22.73
N LEU A 3 17.23 29.28 -22.84
CA LEU A 3 17.15 27.84 -22.52
C LEU A 3 16.74 27.60 -21.05
N ALA A 4 17.17 28.46 -20.13
CA ALA A 4 16.81 28.34 -18.71
C ALA A 4 15.29 28.45 -18.45
N LEU A 5 14.52 29.13 -19.32
CA LEU A 5 13.06 29.18 -19.19
C LEU A 5 12.42 27.79 -19.28
N ASN A 6 13.03 26.86 -20.02
CA ASN A 6 12.55 25.48 -20.11
C ASN A 6 12.57 24.79 -18.74
N VAL A 7 13.54 25.10 -17.86
CA VAL A 7 13.58 24.54 -16.50
C VAL A 7 12.41 25.04 -15.67
N TYR A 8 12.10 26.35 -15.74
CA TYR A 8 10.96 26.93 -15.03
C TYR A 8 9.62 26.41 -15.55
N VAL A 9 9.46 26.31 -16.87
CA VAL A 9 8.26 25.73 -17.49
C VAL A 9 8.10 24.26 -17.10
N ALA A 10 9.19 23.49 -17.08
CA ALA A 10 9.17 22.11 -16.60
C ALA A 10 8.78 22.02 -15.12
N LEU A 11 9.24 22.94 -14.27
CA LEU A 11 8.81 23.00 -12.86
C LEU A 11 7.31 23.30 -12.73
N CYS A 12 6.76 24.17 -13.57
CA CYS A 12 5.32 24.42 -13.60
C CYS A 12 4.55 23.16 -14.00
N TYR A 13 4.97 22.46 -15.07
CA TYR A 13 4.34 21.21 -15.46
C TYR A 13 4.46 20.12 -14.39
N TYR A 14 5.61 20.03 -13.71
CA TYR A 14 5.78 19.13 -12.57
C TYR A 14 4.81 19.44 -11.44
N LYS A 15 4.62 20.73 -11.10
CA LYS A 15 3.66 21.17 -10.08
C LYS A 15 2.20 20.95 -10.47
N LEU A 16 1.92 20.78 -11.76
CA LEU A 16 0.60 20.45 -12.30
C LEU A 16 0.43 18.94 -12.57
N ASP A 17 1.36 18.11 -12.09
CA ASP A 17 1.38 16.66 -12.26
C ASP A 17 1.48 16.15 -13.72
N TYR A 18 1.84 17.02 -14.66
CA TYR A 18 2.15 16.66 -16.05
C TYR A 18 3.64 16.29 -16.19
N TYR A 19 4.02 15.18 -15.56
CA TYR A 19 5.43 14.78 -15.43
C TYR A 19 6.07 14.39 -16.76
N ASP A 20 5.30 13.81 -17.68
CA ASP A 20 5.72 13.49 -19.05
C ASP A 20 6.06 14.76 -19.83
N VAL A 21 5.17 15.75 -19.83
CA VAL A 21 5.38 17.05 -20.48
C VAL A 21 6.53 17.81 -19.81
N SER A 22 6.62 17.75 -18.47
CA SER A 22 7.75 18.33 -17.72
C SER A 22 9.08 17.75 -18.20
N GLN A 23 9.15 16.43 -18.37
CA GLN A 23 10.34 15.73 -18.81
C GLN A 23 10.74 16.09 -20.25
N GLU A 24 9.78 16.22 -21.16
CA GLU A 24 10.02 16.63 -22.54
C GLU A 24 10.59 18.04 -22.64
N VAL A 25 9.96 19.01 -21.95
CA VAL A 25 10.42 20.40 -21.93
C VAL A 25 11.81 20.50 -21.29
N LEU A 26 12.03 19.79 -20.17
CA LEU A 26 13.31 19.77 -19.47
C LEU A 26 14.45 19.22 -20.33
N SER A 27 14.15 18.24 -21.19
CA SER A 27 15.13 17.61 -22.07
C SER A 27 15.78 18.60 -23.05
N ILE A 28 15.07 19.64 -23.48
CA ILE A 28 15.61 20.72 -24.34
C ILE A 28 16.77 21.46 -23.65
N TYR A 29 16.65 21.68 -22.34
CA TYR A 29 17.71 22.30 -21.54
C TYR A 29 18.89 21.34 -21.32
N LEU A 30 18.60 20.09 -20.95
CA LEU A 30 19.62 19.07 -20.67
C LEU A 30 20.46 18.69 -21.90
N GLN A 31 19.94 18.85 -23.13
CA GLN A 31 20.75 18.69 -24.35
C GLN A 31 21.93 19.66 -24.42
N HIS A 32 21.81 20.84 -23.83
CA HIS A 32 22.85 21.87 -23.83
C HIS A 32 23.65 21.91 -22.52
N PHE A 33 23.01 21.55 -21.40
CA PHE A 33 23.59 21.57 -20.06
C PHE A 33 23.38 20.22 -19.36
N PRO A 34 24.05 19.15 -19.83
CA PRO A 34 23.80 17.79 -19.37
C PRO A 34 24.25 17.55 -17.92
N ASP A 35 25.08 18.43 -17.36
CA ASP A 35 25.67 18.36 -16.02
C ASP A 35 24.95 19.26 -15.00
N SER A 36 23.85 19.92 -15.37
CA SER A 36 23.15 20.85 -14.50
C SER A 36 22.51 20.12 -13.30
N PRO A 37 22.92 20.41 -12.04
CA PRO A 37 22.39 19.72 -10.86
C PRO A 37 20.90 19.93 -10.67
N ILE A 38 20.40 21.13 -10.95
CA ILE A 38 18.99 21.50 -10.79
C ILE A 38 18.13 20.73 -11.81
N ALA A 39 18.56 20.69 -13.07
CA ALA A 39 17.81 20.02 -14.12
C ALA A 39 17.86 18.49 -13.98
N ILE A 40 19.01 17.91 -13.61
CA ILE A 40 19.10 16.47 -13.33
C ILE A 40 18.23 16.09 -12.11
N ASN A 41 18.23 16.91 -11.06
CA ASN A 41 17.37 16.66 -9.90
C ASN A 41 15.88 16.69 -10.27
N LEU A 42 15.44 17.65 -11.09
CA LEU A 42 14.06 17.69 -11.58
C LEU A 42 13.75 16.48 -12.48
N LYS A 43 14.67 16.07 -13.34
CA LYS A 43 14.54 14.84 -14.15
C LYS A 43 14.38 13.62 -13.25
N ALA A 44 15.17 13.49 -12.19
CA ALA A 44 15.03 12.40 -11.24
C ALA A 44 13.65 12.42 -10.55
N CYS A 45 13.16 13.59 -10.15
CA CYS A 45 11.80 13.74 -9.63
C CYS A 45 10.72 13.32 -10.64
N ASN A 46 10.85 13.69 -11.92
CA ASN A 46 9.95 13.23 -12.99
C ASN A 46 9.97 11.70 -13.12
N LEU A 47 11.16 11.10 -13.17
CA LEU A 47 11.31 9.65 -13.27
C LEU A 47 10.76 8.92 -12.05
N PHE A 48 10.89 9.51 -10.86
CA PHE A 48 10.31 8.96 -9.64
C PHE A 48 8.79 8.84 -9.76
N ARG A 49 8.15 9.88 -10.30
CA ARG A 49 6.70 9.95 -10.49
C ARG A 49 6.19 9.11 -11.66
N LEU A 50 6.94 9.06 -12.77
CA LEU A 50 6.57 8.32 -13.98
C LEU A 50 6.86 6.83 -13.90
N TYR A 51 7.91 6.45 -13.16
CA TYR A 51 8.41 5.08 -13.12
C TYR A 51 8.55 4.58 -11.68
N ASN A 52 9.70 4.81 -11.03
CA ASN A 52 9.99 4.33 -9.69
C ASN A 52 11.24 4.99 -9.07
N GLY A 53 11.44 4.73 -7.78
CA GLY A 53 12.62 5.12 -7.00
C GLY A 53 13.97 4.73 -7.60
N LYS A 54 14.07 3.54 -8.19
CA LYS A 54 15.34 3.04 -8.74
C LYS A 54 15.79 3.84 -9.96
N ALA A 55 14.86 4.18 -10.85
CA ALA A 55 15.15 5.01 -12.03
C ALA A 55 15.59 6.42 -11.62
N ALA A 56 14.90 7.02 -10.63
CA ALA A 56 15.25 8.33 -10.09
C ALA A 56 16.63 8.34 -9.40
N GLU A 57 16.93 7.30 -8.63
CA GLU A 57 18.21 7.16 -7.95
C GLU A 57 19.38 7.03 -8.92
N GLN A 58 19.23 6.30 -10.03
CA GLN A 58 20.28 6.16 -11.05
C GLN A 58 20.69 7.50 -11.64
N GLU A 59 19.74 8.38 -11.94
CA GLU A 59 20.02 9.73 -12.45
C GLU A 59 20.76 10.60 -11.41
N LEU A 60 20.35 10.55 -10.14
CA LEU A 60 21.05 11.29 -9.09
C LEU A 60 22.47 10.75 -8.80
N ARG A 61 22.69 9.44 -8.94
CA ARG A 61 24.05 8.87 -8.83
C ARG A 61 24.95 9.33 -9.96
N ALA A 62 24.44 9.38 -11.20
CA ALA A 62 25.20 9.91 -12.34
C ALA A 62 25.64 11.37 -12.12
N LEU A 63 24.81 12.19 -11.45
CA LEU A 63 25.17 13.55 -11.06
C LEU A 63 26.32 13.60 -10.03
N GLN A 64 26.31 12.70 -9.04
CA GLN A 64 27.38 12.60 -8.03
C GLN A 64 28.72 12.20 -8.65
N ASP A 65 28.69 11.31 -9.65
CA ASP A 65 29.88 10.83 -10.35
C ASP A 65 30.42 11.83 -11.38
N ALA A 66 29.54 12.63 -12.01
CA ALA A 66 29.92 13.58 -13.07
C ALA A 66 30.48 14.91 -12.56
N THR A 67 30.18 15.30 -11.31
CA THR A 67 30.54 16.64 -10.82
C THR A 67 31.94 16.65 -10.21
N SER A 68 32.89 17.33 -10.89
CA SER A 68 34.26 17.52 -10.40
C SER A 68 34.40 18.62 -9.33
N ALA A 69 33.37 19.46 -9.17
CA ALA A 69 33.27 20.48 -8.13
C ALA A 69 32.42 19.96 -6.95
N PRO A 70 32.70 20.38 -5.70
CA PRO A 70 31.84 20.06 -4.58
C PRO A 70 30.42 20.58 -4.85
N LEU A 71 29.43 19.69 -4.85
CA LEU A 71 28.00 19.96 -4.98
C LEU A 71 27.42 20.72 -3.76
N THR A 72 28.20 21.56 -3.09
CA THR A 72 27.91 22.12 -1.76
C THR A 72 26.55 22.76 -1.63
N PHE A 73 26.04 23.40 -2.69
CA PHE A 73 24.72 24.04 -2.67
C PHE A 73 23.55 23.06 -2.88
N ALA A 74 23.72 21.97 -3.63
CA ALA A 74 22.63 21.04 -3.95
C ALA A 74 22.74 19.70 -3.19
N GLN A 75 23.82 19.48 -2.45
CA GLN A 75 24.10 18.22 -1.77
C GLN A 75 23.00 17.85 -0.77
N ASP A 76 22.48 18.81 -0.03
CA ASP A 76 21.38 18.60 0.93
C ASP A 76 20.10 18.18 0.21
N LEU A 77 19.76 18.84 -0.91
CA LEU A 77 18.59 18.51 -1.72
C LEU A 77 18.70 17.12 -2.36
N VAL A 78 19.88 16.77 -2.88
CA VAL A 78 20.14 15.44 -3.44
C VAL A 78 20.06 14.36 -2.35
N ARG A 79 20.66 14.60 -1.17
CA ARG A 79 20.58 13.66 -0.04
C ARG A 79 19.14 13.48 0.43
N HIS A 80 18.38 14.55 0.55
CA HIS A 80 16.95 14.50 0.85
C HIS A 80 16.19 13.65 -0.20
N ASN A 81 16.33 13.97 -1.49
CA ASN A 81 15.59 13.28 -2.54
C ASN A 81 15.97 11.80 -2.66
N LEU A 82 17.22 11.42 -2.38
CA LEU A 82 17.61 10.02 -2.31
C LEU A 82 16.88 9.25 -1.21
N ILE A 83 16.67 9.86 -0.04
CA ILE A 83 15.84 9.24 1.03
C ILE A 83 14.41 9.04 0.53
N VAL A 84 13.83 10.06 -0.10
CA VAL A 84 12.47 9.98 -0.65
C VAL A 84 12.37 8.88 -1.71
N PHE A 85 13.34 8.79 -2.63
CA PHE A 85 13.34 7.79 -3.71
C PHE A 85 13.53 6.37 -3.20
N ARG A 86 14.17 6.18 -2.04
CA ARG A 86 14.31 4.89 -1.36
C ARG A 86 13.14 4.58 -0.41
N GLY A 87 12.07 5.38 -0.45
CA GLY A 87 10.89 5.15 0.39
C GLY A 87 11.19 5.33 1.89
N GLY A 88 12.02 6.32 2.24
CA GLY A 88 12.35 6.65 3.63
C GLY A 88 13.48 5.82 4.25
N GLU A 89 14.11 4.91 3.50
CA GLU A 89 15.25 4.14 4.02
C GLU A 89 16.41 5.06 4.41
N GLY A 90 16.81 5.02 5.69
CA GLY A 90 17.85 5.89 6.24
C GLY A 90 17.37 7.31 6.60
N ALA A 91 16.06 7.57 6.59
CA ALA A 91 15.49 8.88 6.91
C ALA A 91 16.01 9.46 8.22
N LEU A 92 16.02 8.67 9.30
CA LEU A 92 16.50 9.11 10.62
C LEU A 92 17.99 9.48 10.67
N GLN A 93 18.80 9.05 9.69
CA GLN A 93 20.23 9.38 9.63
C GLN A 93 20.50 10.68 8.86
N VAL A 94 19.58 11.06 7.95
CA VAL A 94 19.81 12.13 6.98
C VAL A 94 18.85 13.29 7.16
N LEU A 95 17.55 13.02 7.32
CA LEU A 95 16.53 14.06 7.37
C LEU A 95 16.61 14.97 8.60
N PRO A 96 16.97 14.51 9.83
CA PRO A 96 17.02 15.39 10.99
C PRO A 96 17.92 16.61 10.83
N SER A 97 19.07 16.47 10.17
CA SER A 97 19.96 17.61 9.90
C SER A 97 19.44 18.57 8.81
N LEU A 98 18.44 18.14 8.04
CA LEU A 98 17.87 18.89 6.92
C LEU A 98 16.55 19.56 7.26
N VAL A 99 16.00 19.31 8.45
CA VAL A 99 14.68 19.77 8.90
C VAL A 99 14.51 21.30 8.81
N ASP A 100 15.56 22.07 9.10
CA ASP A 100 15.54 23.54 9.05
C ASP A 100 16.14 24.11 7.74
N VAL A 101 16.54 23.23 6.82
CA VAL A 101 17.13 23.57 5.52
C VAL A 101 16.16 23.29 4.38
N ILE A 102 15.45 22.16 4.45
CA ILE A 102 14.48 21.69 3.47
C ILE A 102 13.16 21.46 4.21
N PRO A 103 12.11 22.27 3.93
CA PRO A 103 10.82 22.14 4.60
C PRO A 103 10.24 20.73 4.55
N GLU A 104 10.43 20.03 3.43
CA GLU A 104 9.96 18.68 3.18
C GLU A 104 10.70 17.60 3.99
N ALA A 105 11.92 17.87 4.48
CA ALA A 105 12.69 16.88 5.25
C ALA A 105 11.97 16.50 6.55
N ARG A 106 11.28 17.46 7.17
CA ARG A 106 10.50 17.24 8.38
C ARG A 106 9.28 16.36 8.14
N LEU A 107 8.66 16.49 6.95
CA LEU A 107 7.48 15.72 6.56
C LEU A 107 7.81 14.28 6.16
N ASN A 108 9.03 14.05 5.68
CA ASN A 108 9.50 12.75 5.22
C ASN A 108 10.12 11.88 6.34
N LEU A 109 10.07 12.33 7.60
CA LEU A 109 10.40 11.51 8.76
C LEU A 109 9.21 10.55 9.03
N ASP A 110 9.45 9.26 8.86
CA ASP A 110 8.44 8.17 8.88
C ASP A 110 7.94 7.82 10.30
N GLU A 111 7.61 8.83 11.12
CA GLU A 111 7.05 8.65 12.46
C GLU A 111 5.73 9.39 12.61
N VAL A 112 4.63 8.63 12.62
CA VAL A 112 3.26 9.14 12.73
C VAL A 112 3.07 10.05 13.96
N GLN A 113 3.69 9.70 15.08
CA GLN A 113 3.55 10.46 16.33
C GLN A 113 4.33 11.78 16.29
N GLU A 114 5.52 11.79 15.69
CA GLU A 114 6.28 13.03 15.48
C GLU A 114 5.57 13.92 14.46
N ALA A 115 5.09 13.36 13.35
CA ALA A 115 4.29 14.06 12.35
C ALA A 115 3.04 14.71 12.99
N TYR A 116 2.35 14.01 13.89
CA TYR A 116 1.22 14.55 14.63
C TYR A 116 1.63 15.73 15.52
N ASN A 117 2.71 15.58 16.28
CA ASN A 117 3.20 16.63 17.17
C ASN A 117 3.60 17.91 16.41
N LEU A 118 4.02 17.78 15.16
CA LEU A 118 4.38 18.90 14.29
C LEU A 118 3.16 19.58 13.66
N LEU A 119 2.14 18.81 13.29
CA LEU A 119 0.99 19.32 12.55
C LEU A 119 -0.18 19.74 13.43
N LYS A 120 -0.18 19.36 14.71
CA LYS A 120 -1.30 19.67 15.62
C LYS A 120 -1.61 21.17 15.68
N ASP A 121 -0.57 22.01 15.70
CA ASP A 121 -0.67 23.48 15.82
C ASP A 121 -0.64 24.19 14.45
N LEU A 122 -0.42 23.46 13.36
CA LEU A 122 -0.44 24.02 12.00
C LEU A 122 -1.88 24.34 11.58
N GLU A 123 -2.17 25.59 11.23
CA GLU A 123 -3.43 25.96 10.58
C GLU A 123 -3.30 25.76 9.06
N PRO A 124 -3.96 24.76 8.46
CA PRO A 124 -3.85 24.48 7.04
C PRO A 124 -4.48 25.61 6.22
N THR A 125 -3.77 26.06 5.19
CA THR A 125 -4.19 27.12 4.26
C THR A 125 -4.21 26.67 2.81
N VAL A 126 -3.55 25.55 2.49
CA VAL A 126 -3.54 24.95 1.15
C VAL A 126 -3.98 23.47 1.20
N PRO A 127 -4.55 22.91 0.11
CA PRO A 127 -5.07 21.55 0.10
C PRO A 127 -4.10 20.49 0.61
N GLN A 128 -2.81 20.57 0.25
CA GLN A 128 -1.80 19.61 0.68
C GLN A 128 -1.65 19.54 2.20
N GLU A 129 -1.75 20.68 2.89
CA GLU A 129 -1.69 20.74 4.36
C GLU A 129 -2.92 20.09 4.99
N TYR A 130 -4.10 20.31 4.42
CA TYR A 130 -5.33 19.61 4.84
C TYR A 130 -5.21 18.10 4.66
N ILE A 131 -4.73 17.62 3.51
CA ILE A 131 -4.52 16.20 3.24
C ILE A 131 -3.58 15.60 4.29
N LEU A 132 -2.45 16.24 4.54
CA LEU A 132 -1.46 15.77 5.49
C LEU A 132 -2.01 15.71 6.91
N LYS A 133 -2.75 16.76 7.36
CA LYS A 133 -3.46 16.70 8.65
C LYS A 133 -4.48 15.57 8.68
N GLY A 134 -5.22 15.33 7.60
CA GLY A 134 -6.16 14.22 7.46
C GLY A 134 -5.49 12.86 7.68
N VAL A 135 -4.41 12.60 6.94
CA VAL A 135 -3.64 11.33 7.02
C VAL A 135 -3.09 11.12 8.42
N VAL A 136 -2.45 12.13 9.01
CA VAL A 136 -1.80 11.98 10.33
C VAL A 136 -2.83 11.83 11.45
N ASN A 137 -3.95 12.57 11.40
CA ASN A 137 -5.03 12.38 12.37
C ASN A 137 -5.66 10.99 12.23
N ALA A 138 -5.91 10.52 11.01
CA ALA A 138 -6.42 9.17 10.78
C ALA A 138 -5.45 8.09 11.30
N ALA A 139 -4.15 8.25 11.06
CA ALA A 139 -3.13 7.30 11.49
C ALA A 139 -2.97 7.22 13.02
N VAL A 140 -3.15 8.33 13.75
CA VAL A 140 -3.18 8.36 15.23
C VAL A 140 -4.54 7.91 15.79
N GLY A 141 -5.56 7.73 14.94
CA GLY A 141 -6.91 7.32 15.34
C GLY A 141 -7.81 8.46 15.82
N GLN A 142 -7.53 9.70 15.42
CA GLN A 142 -8.38 10.86 15.71
C GLN A 142 -9.54 10.96 14.71
N GLU A 143 -10.74 11.28 15.22
CA GLU A 143 -11.96 11.43 14.40
C GLU A 143 -11.90 12.61 13.41
N THR A 144 -11.03 13.58 13.66
CA THR A 144 -10.83 14.77 12.82
C THR A 144 -10.22 14.45 11.45
N GLY A 145 -9.58 13.28 11.28
CA GLY A 145 -9.01 12.87 10.00
C GLY A 145 -10.05 12.85 8.87
N THR A 146 -11.24 12.31 9.16
CA THR A 146 -12.36 12.26 8.21
C THR A 146 -12.82 13.64 7.76
N GLN A 147 -12.82 14.64 8.66
CA GLN A 147 -13.27 15.99 8.36
C GLN A 147 -12.33 16.68 7.36
N TYR A 148 -11.02 16.53 7.53
CA TYR A 148 -10.04 17.11 6.61
C TYR A 148 -10.14 16.52 5.20
N PHE A 149 -10.37 15.21 5.09
CA PHE A 149 -10.59 14.57 3.80
C PHE A 149 -11.85 15.08 3.09
N GLN A 150 -12.94 15.28 3.83
CA GLN A 150 -14.18 15.84 3.28
C GLN A 150 -14.00 17.28 2.79
N LEU A 151 -13.24 18.11 3.52
CA LEU A 151 -12.96 19.49 3.13
C LEU A 151 -12.22 19.57 1.79
N VAL A 152 -11.21 18.70 1.60
CA VAL A 152 -10.45 18.65 0.34
C VAL A 152 -11.30 18.05 -0.77
N GLY A 153 -11.85 16.86 -0.55
CA GLY A 153 -12.60 16.13 -1.57
C GLY A 153 -13.92 16.78 -1.99
N GLY A 154 -14.52 17.59 -1.12
CA GLY A 154 -15.72 18.38 -1.43
C GLY A 154 -15.43 19.78 -1.97
N SER A 155 -14.17 20.22 -2.01
CA SER A 155 -13.81 21.54 -2.53
C SER A 155 -14.01 21.62 -4.04
N ALA A 156 -14.60 22.71 -4.54
CA ALA A 156 -14.79 22.93 -5.97
C ALA A 156 -13.48 22.95 -6.78
N SER A 157 -12.35 23.25 -6.15
CA SER A 157 -11.03 23.26 -6.81
C SER A 157 -10.37 21.89 -6.88
N GLU A 158 -10.73 20.97 -5.98
CA GLU A 158 -10.02 19.68 -5.79
C GLU A 158 -10.90 18.45 -6.03
N CYS A 159 -12.23 18.58 -6.04
CA CYS A 159 -13.13 17.42 -6.08
C CYS A 159 -12.92 16.51 -7.31
N ASP A 160 -12.47 17.10 -8.43
CA ASP A 160 -12.18 16.38 -9.67
C ASP A 160 -10.70 16.01 -9.83
N THR A 161 -9.83 16.41 -8.91
CA THR A 161 -8.41 16.05 -8.93
C THR A 161 -8.20 14.64 -8.35
N ILE A 162 -7.08 14.02 -8.69
CA ILE A 162 -6.68 12.73 -8.11
C ILE A 162 -6.58 12.82 -6.57
N PRO A 163 -5.89 13.82 -5.98
CA PRO A 163 -5.83 13.97 -4.53
C PRO A 163 -7.22 14.14 -3.88
N GLY A 164 -8.13 14.91 -4.47
CA GLY A 164 -9.48 15.06 -3.94
C GLY A 164 -10.28 13.75 -3.95
N ARG A 165 -10.17 12.97 -5.03
CA ARG A 165 -10.79 11.64 -5.12
C ARG A 165 -10.21 10.64 -4.13
N GLN A 166 -8.88 10.67 -3.91
CA GLN A 166 -8.23 9.87 -2.86
C GLN A 166 -8.69 10.28 -1.46
N CYS A 167 -8.89 11.58 -1.20
CA CYS A 167 -9.44 12.05 0.07
C CYS A 167 -10.85 11.50 0.31
N MET A 168 -11.74 11.59 -0.69
CA MET A 168 -13.09 11.04 -0.55
C MET A 168 -13.06 9.52 -0.35
N ALA A 169 -12.22 8.79 -1.10
CA ALA A 169 -12.02 7.36 -0.89
C ALA A 169 -11.59 7.06 0.56
N SER A 170 -10.58 7.76 1.09
CA SER A 170 -10.11 7.60 2.48
C SER A 170 -11.19 7.94 3.51
N CYS A 171 -11.96 9.01 3.28
CA CYS A 171 -13.10 9.37 4.13
C CYS A 171 -14.12 8.23 4.22
N PHE A 172 -14.58 7.72 3.08
CA PHE A 172 -15.54 6.61 3.06
C PHE A 172 -14.96 5.31 3.60
N PHE A 173 -13.65 5.10 3.48
CA PHE A 173 -12.96 3.96 4.07
C PHE A 173 -13.08 3.99 5.59
N LEU A 174 -12.82 5.13 6.22
CA LEU A 174 -12.96 5.32 7.67
C LEU A 174 -14.41 5.18 8.14
N LEU A 175 -15.37 5.57 7.30
CA LEU A 175 -16.81 5.38 7.54
C LEU A 175 -17.30 3.95 7.22
N LYS A 176 -16.43 3.06 6.72
CA LYS A 176 -16.75 1.69 6.29
C LYS A 176 -17.81 1.61 5.19
N GLN A 177 -17.92 2.65 4.36
CA GLN A 177 -18.84 2.72 3.22
C GLN A 177 -18.10 2.28 1.95
N PHE A 178 -17.85 0.99 1.81
CA PHE A 178 -16.94 0.46 0.79
C PHE A 178 -17.46 0.58 -0.65
N ASP A 179 -18.78 0.63 -0.86
CA ASP A 179 -19.35 0.93 -2.17
C ASP A 179 -18.93 2.33 -2.65
N ASP A 180 -18.98 3.32 -1.76
CA ASP A 180 -18.54 4.69 -2.06
C ASP A 180 -17.03 4.76 -2.24
N VAL A 181 -16.24 4.03 -1.44
CA VAL A 181 -14.79 3.89 -1.65
C VAL A 181 -14.50 3.46 -3.09
N LEU A 182 -15.17 2.40 -3.55
CA LEU A 182 -14.96 1.86 -4.89
C LEU A 182 -15.37 2.84 -5.99
N LEU A 183 -16.40 3.66 -5.78
CA LEU A 183 -16.78 4.72 -6.74
C LEU A 183 -15.60 5.65 -7.01
N TYR A 184 -14.93 6.13 -5.96
CA TYR A 184 -13.78 7.04 -6.11
C TYR A 184 -12.54 6.32 -6.63
N LEU A 185 -12.17 5.16 -6.07
CA LEU A 185 -10.99 4.43 -6.52
C LEU A 185 -11.10 4.03 -8.00
N ASN A 186 -12.24 3.49 -8.44
CA ASN A 186 -12.46 3.14 -9.84
C ASN A 186 -12.27 4.33 -10.80
N SER A 187 -12.63 5.54 -10.37
CA SER A 187 -12.48 6.74 -11.21
C SER A 187 -11.03 7.16 -11.46
N ILE A 188 -10.09 6.71 -10.62
CA ILE A 188 -8.65 6.99 -10.73
C ILE A 188 -7.81 5.75 -11.02
N LYS A 189 -8.42 4.56 -11.17
CA LYS A 189 -7.75 3.27 -11.30
C LYS A 189 -6.67 3.23 -12.40
N SER A 190 -6.93 3.87 -13.54
CA SER A 190 -5.99 3.89 -14.68
C SER A 190 -4.65 4.54 -14.36
N TYR A 191 -4.60 5.44 -13.37
CA TYR A 191 -3.38 6.14 -12.97
C TYR A 191 -2.51 5.33 -11.99
N PHE A 192 -3.07 4.28 -11.38
CA PHE A 192 -2.46 3.56 -10.25
C PHE A 192 -2.35 2.05 -10.45
N TYR A 193 -2.34 1.58 -11.70
CA TYR A 193 -2.36 0.14 -12.01
C TYR A 193 -1.25 -0.67 -11.30
N ASN A 194 -0.04 -0.11 -11.21
CA ASN A 194 1.12 -0.74 -10.54
C ASN A 194 1.41 -0.17 -9.14
N ASP A 195 0.51 0.62 -8.56
CA ASP A 195 0.73 1.20 -7.24
C ASP A 195 0.28 0.24 -6.14
N ASP A 196 1.23 -0.19 -5.31
CA ASP A 196 1.00 -1.22 -4.29
C ASP A 196 0.01 -0.76 -3.22
N THR A 197 0.08 0.49 -2.78
CA THR A 197 -0.81 1.05 -1.74
C THR A 197 -2.24 1.19 -2.26
N TYR A 198 -2.39 1.66 -3.50
CA TYR A 198 -3.67 1.72 -4.17
C TYR A 198 -4.28 0.33 -4.33
N ASN A 199 -3.51 -0.63 -4.86
CA ASN A 199 -3.98 -2.00 -5.08
C ASN A 199 -4.37 -2.68 -3.76
N PHE A 200 -3.61 -2.46 -2.69
CA PHE A 200 -3.93 -2.95 -1.35
C PHE A 200 -5.28 -2.42 -0.85
N ASN A 201 -5.47 -1.10 -0.84
CA ASN A 201 -6.71 -0.47 -0.39
C ASN A 201 -7.91 -0.86 -1.29
N TYR A 202 -7.69 -0.91 -2.60
CA TYR A 202 -8.71 -1.31 -3.58
C TYR A 202 -9.16 -2.75 -3.37
N ALA A 203 -8.23 -3.67 -3.14
CA ALA A 203 -8.52 -5.07 -2.88
C ALA A 203 -9.31 -5.26 -1.57
N GLN A 204 -8.96 -4.52 -0.51
CA GLN A 204 -9.72 -4.53 0.75
C GLN A 204 -11.16 -4.05 0.54
N ALA A 205 -11.36 -2.96 -0.20
CA ALA A 205 -12.70 -2.44 -0.49
C ALA A 205 -13.52 -3.43 -1.34
N LYS A 206 -12.91 -4.06 -2.35
CA LYS A 206 -13.53 -5.13 -3.16
C LYS A 206 -13.94 -6.33 -2.32
N ALA A 207 -13.05 -6.81 -1.45
CA ALA A 207 -13.35 -7.93 -0.57
C ALA A 207 -14.46 -7.58 0.43
N ALA A 208 -14.52 -6.34 0.92
CA ALA A 208 -15.54 -5.89 1.86
C ALA A 208 -16.97 -5.85 1.26
N VAL A 209 -17.10 -5.60 -0.05
CA VAL A 209 -18.39 -5.67 -0.77
C VAL A 209 -18.70 -7.08 -1.30
N GLY A 210 -17.85 -8.07 -1.00
CA GLY A 210 -18.04 -9.47 -1.41
C GLY A 210 -17.54 -9.81 -2.81
N ASP A 211 -16.85 -8.89 -3.48
CA ASP A 211 -16.24 -9.12 -4.79
C ASP A 211 -14.83 -9.72 -4.62
N PHE A 212 -14.80 -10.96 -4.11
CA PHE A 212 -13.57 -11.66 -3.75
C PHE A 212 -12.70 -12.02 -4.94
N LYS A 213 -13.27 -12.13 -6.14
CA LYS A 213 -12.50 -12.45 -7.35
C LYS A 213 -11.62 -11.27 -7.76
N ASP A 214 -12.21 -10.09 -7.94
CA ASP A 214 -11.46 -8.88 -8.27
C ASP A 214 -10.50 -8.48 -7.13
N ALA A 215 -10.89 -8.74 -5.87
CA ALA A 215 -10.03 -8.51 -4.72
C ALA A 215 -8.76 -9.38 -4.74
N GLU A 216 -8.88 -10.68 -5.04
CA GLU A 216 -7.74 -11.58 -5.16
C GLU A 216 -6.76 -11.10 -6.24
N GLU A 217 -7.28 -10.75 -7.42
CA GLU A 217 -6.47 -10.24 -8.54
C GLU A 217 -5.71 -8.97 -8.13
N ALA A 218 -6.37 -8.03 -7.44
CA ALA A 218 -5.75 -6.80 -6.96
C ALA A 218 -4.71 -7.03 -5.86
N PHE A 219 -4.95 -7.92 -4.88
CA PHE A 219 -3.96 -8.27 -3.86
C PHE A 219 -2.70 -8.90 -4.48
N GLN A 220 -2.84 -9.70 -5.54
CA GLN A 220 -1.71 -10.34 -6.23
C GLN A 220 -0.86 -9.36 -7.04
N LEU A 221 -1.37 -8.16 -7.36
CA LEU A 221 -0.58 -7.11 -7.98
C LEU A 221 0.42 -6.48 -7.01
N VAL A 222 0.17 -6.53 -5.69
CA VAL A 222 1.02 -5.92 -4.66
C VAL A 222 2.39 -6.60 -4.60
N GLN A 223 3.46 -5.82 -4.80
CA GLN A 223 4.86 -6.27 -4.76
C GLN A 223 5.60 -5.81 -3.49
N ASN A 224 5.12 -4.76 -2.81
CA ASN A 224 5.77 -4.24 -1.61
C ASN A 224 5.82 -5.28 -0.48
N GLU A 225 7.04 -5.70 -0.14
CA GLU A 225 7.26 -6.72 0.90
C GLU A 225 6.85 -6.25 2.31
N LYS A 226 6.88 -4.95 2.63
CA LYS A 226 6.36 -4.46 3.91
C LYS A 226 4.84 -4.71 4.02
N ILE A 227 4.10 -4.45 2.94
CA ILE A 227 2.65 -4.71 2.89
C ILE A 227 2.39 -6.21 2.92
N LYS A 228 3.13 -7.00 2.14
CA LYS A 228 2.92 -8.46 2.08
C LYS A 228 3.22 -9.18 3.40
N ASN A 229 4.17 -8.69 4.18
CA ASN A 229 4.51 -9.22 5.50
C ASN A 229 3.56 -8.71 6.60
N ASP A 230 2.64 -7.78 6.30
CA ASP A 230 1.65 -7.32 7.25
C ASP A 230 0.51 -8.35 7.39
N TYR A 231 0.06 -8.56 8.63
CA TYR A 231 -1.03 -9.48 8.94
C TYR A 231 -2.35 -9.10 8.25
N VAL A 232 -2.63 -7.80 8.10
CA VAL A 232 -3.83 -7.30 7.43
C VAL A 232 -3.85 -7.76 5.98
N TYR A 233 -2.73 -7.65 5.26
CA TYR A 233 -2.62 -8.19 3.89
C TYR A 233 -2.86 -9.70 3.87
N THR A 234 -2.13 -10.43 4.70
CA THR A 234 -2.16 -11.89 4.72
C THR A 234 -3.56 -12.43 5.04
N SER A 235 -4.24 -11.84 6.03
CA SER A 235 -5.58 -12.25 6.46
C SER A 235 -6.65 -11.97 5.41
N TRP A 236 -6.59 -10.82 4.73
CA TRP A 236 -7.52 -10.50 3.64
C TRP A 236 -7.30 -11.36 2.40
N LEU A 237 -6.05 -11.61 2.02
CA LEU A 237 -5.73 -12.49 0.90
C LEU A 237 -6.19 -13.94 1.17
N ALA A 238 -5.94 -14.45 2.39
CA ALA A 238 -6.43 -15.76 2.82
C ALA A 238 -7.96 -15.86 2.73
N ARG A 239 -8.68 -14.81 3.18
CA ARG A 239 -10.14 -14.76 3.05
C ARG A 239 -10.57 -14.79 1.59
N CYS A 240 -9.93 -14.03 0.69
CA CYS A 240 -10.24 -14.05 -0.74
C CYS A 240 -10.05 -15.45 -1.33
N TYR A 241 -8.94 -16.14 -1.00
CA TYR A 241 -8.71 -17.52 -1.43
C TYR A 241 -9.82 -18.47 -0.95
N ILE A 242 -10.21 -18.40 0.32
CA ILE A 242 -11.27 -19.26 0.88
C ILE A 242 -12.60 -18.99 0.17
N MET A 243 -12.99 -17.73 0.02
CA MET A 243 -14.24 -17.35 -0.62
C MET A 243 -14.28 -17.71 -2.11
N ASN A 244 -13.13 -17.69 -2.79
CA ASN A 244 -12.99 -18.12 -4.18
C ASN A 244 -12.84 -19.65 -4.34
N GLY A 245 -13.01 -20.43 -3.27
CA GLY A 245 -12.94 -21.90 -3.35
C GLY A 245 -11.54 -22.47 -3.42
N LYS A 246 -10.51 -21.71 -3.01
CA LYS A 246 -9.09 -22.08 -3.04
C LYS A 246 -8.48 -22.18 -1.62
N PRO A 247 -9.06 -22.95 -0.68
CA PRO A 247 -8.58 -23.00 0.72
C PRO A 247 -7.14 -23.51 0.86
N ARG A 248 -6.65 -24.28 -0.11
CA ARG A 248 -5.25 -24.71 -0.15
C ARG A 248 -4.28 -23.53 -0.13
N GLN A 249 -4.55 -22.49 -0.92
CA GLN A 249 -3.66 -21.32 -1.00
C GLN A 249 -3.70 -20.52 0.29
N ALA A 250 -4.87 -20.41 0.95
CA ALA A 250 -4.97 -19.83 2.27
C ALA A 250 -4.16 -20.62 3.32
N TRP A 251 -4.17 -21.95 3.23
CA TRP A 251 -3.35 -22.81 4.10
C TRP A 251 -1.85 -22.63 3.84
N GLU A 252 -1.44 -22.51 2.58
CA GLU A 252 -0.04 -22.24 2.20
C GLU A 252 0.45 -20.88 2.76
N LEU A 253 -0.40 -19.86 2.84
CA LEU A 253 -0.05 -18.60 3.51
C LEU A 253 0.30 -18.83 4.99
N TYR A 254 -0.51 -19.62 5.71
CA TYR A 254 -0.22 -19.96 7.10
C TYR A 254 1.09 -20.73 7.26
N LEU A 255 1.37 -21.70 6.39
CA LEU A 255 2.61 -22.49 6.45
C LEU A 255 3.88 -21.66 6.23
N ASN A 256 3.76 -20.51 5.58
CA ASN A 256 4.88 -19.59 5.35
C ASN A 256 5.08 -18.59 6.50
N MET A 257 4.23 -18.61 7.53
CA MET A 257 4.38 -17.77 8.72
C MET A 257 5.21 -18.46 9.78
N ASP A 258 6.05 -17.69 10.47
CA ASP A 258 6.65 -18.12 11.72
C ASP A 258 5.59 -18.25 12.82
N THR A 259 5.88 -19.05 13.86
CA THR A 259 5.00 -19.17 15.02
C THR A 259 4.83 -17.81 15.71
N SER A 260 3.66 -17.20 15.55
CA SER A 260 3.34 -15.88 16.10
C SER A 260 1.85 -15.74 16.47
N PRO A 261 1.47 -14.71 17.24
CA PRO A 261 0.05 -14.39 17.50
C PRO A 261 -0.75 -14.14 16.21
N GLU A 262 -0.12 -13.55 15.19
CA GLU A 262 -0.69 -13.35 13.87
C GLU A 262 -0.96 -14.68 13.16
N ALA A 263 -0.04 -15.65 13.25
CA ALA A 263 -0.22 -16.99 12.70
C ALA A 263 -1.40 -17.72 13.37
N PHE A 264 -1.55 -17.58 14.70
CA PHE A 264 -2.70 -18.10 15.43
C PHE A 264 -4.01 -17.43 14.98
N SER A 265 -4.01 -16.12 14.81
CA SER A 265 -5.17 -15.37 14.32
C SER A 265 -5.57 -15.76 12.90
N LEU A 266 -4.58 -16.02 12.03
CA LEU A 266 -4.80 -16.53 10.68
C LEU A 266 -5.41 -17.94 10.69
N LEU A 267 -4.94 -18.83 11.57
CA LEU A 267 -5.55 -20.15 11.75
C LEU A 267 -7.01 -20.07 12.15
N GLN A 268 -7.36 -19.19 13.09
CA GLN A 268 -8.76 -18.96 13.49
C GLN A 268 -9.60 -18.48 12.30
N LEU A 269 -9.06 -17.57 11.47
CA LEU A 269 -9.74 -17.12 10.25
C LEU A 269 -9.97 -18.29 9.29
N ILE A 270 -8.92 -19.06 8.98
CA ILE A 270 -9.00 -20.20 8.06
C ILE A 270 -10.01 -21.22 8.57
N ALA A 271 -9.95 -21.58 9.85
CA ALA A 271 -10.86 -22.54 10.47
C ALA A 271 -12.32 -22.11 10.28
N ASN A 272 -12.65 -20.88 10.66
CA ASN A 272 -14.02 -20.37 10.65
C ASN A 272 -14.55 -20.12 9.22
N ASP A 273 -13.78 -19.47 8.35
CA ASP A 273 -14.24 -19.14 7.00
C ASP A 273 -14.34 -20.41 6.14
N CYS A 274 -13.40 -21.37 6.26
CA CYS A 274 -13.52 -22.66 5.59
C CYS A 274 -14.74 -23.45 6.08
N TYR A 275 -15.02 -23.42 7.39
CA TYR A 275 -16.19 -24.09 7.95
C TYR A 275 -17.49 -23.54 7.36
N LYS A 276 -17.62 -22.20 7.33
CA LYS A 276 -18.80 -21.52 6.74
C LYS A 276 -18.96 -21.82 5.26
N MET A 277 -17.86 -21.93 4.52
CA MET A 277 -17.86 -22.23 3.09
C MET A 277 -18.03 -23.74 2.77
N GLY A 278 -18.19 -24.60 3.78
CA GLY A 278 -18.30 -26.04 3.60
C GLY A 278 -17.00 -26.73 3.17
N GLN A 279 -15.86 -26.05 3.33
CA GLN A 279 -14.52 -26.52 2.99
C GLN A 279 -13.93 -27.28 4.19
N PHE A 280 -14.64 -28.31 4.62
CA PHE A 280 -14.47 -28.91 5.94
C PHE A 280 -13.10 -29.57 6.18
N PHE A 281 -12.37 -29.99 5.14
CA PHE A 281 -11.01 -30.53 5.29
C PHE A 281 -10.06 -29.51 5.93
N TYR A 282 -9.97 -28.32 5.33
CA TYR A 282 -9.09 -27.27 5.83
C TYR A 282 -9.61 -26.67 7.13
N ALA A 283 -10.93 -26.60 7.32
CA ALA A 283 -11.51 -26.21 8.60
C ALA A 283 -11.09 -27.16 9.73
N GLY A 284 -11.27 -28.47 9.54
CA GLY A 284 -10.92 -29.47 10.54
C GLY A 284 -9.42 -29.52 10.83
N ARG A 285 -8.58 -29.39 9.79
CA ARG A 285 -7.12 -29.27 9.96
C ARG A 285 -6.72 -28.04 10.77
N ALA A 286 -7.32 -26.88 10.49
CA ALA A 286 -7.03 -25.66 11.23
C ALA A 286 -7.49 -25.77 12.70
N PHE A 287 -8.70 -26.31 12.95
CA PHE A 287 -9.17 -26.55 14.32
C PHE A 287 -8.33 -27.57 15.09
N ASP A 288 -7.81 -28.60 14.42
CA ASP A 288 -6.88 -29.55 15.02
C ASP A 288 -5.59 -28.86 15.49
N VAL A 289 -5.00 -28.00 14.65
CA VAL A 289 -3.81 -27.23 15.06
C VAL A 289 -4.14 -26.26 16.20
N LEU A 290 -5.28 -25.57 16.13
CA LEU A 290 -5.72 -24.65 17.20
C LEU A 290 -5.92 -25.36 18.54
N GLU A 291 -6.54 -26.55 18.55
CA GLU A 291 -6.74 -27.38 19.75
C GLU A 291 -5.42 -27.77 20.42
N HIS A 292 -4.38 -28.06 19.64
CA HIS A 292 -3.06 -28.38 20.17
C HIS A 292 -2.32 -27.15 20.72
N LEU A 293 -2.55 -25.97 20.15
CA LEU A 293 -1.93 -24.71 20.58
C LEU A 293 -2.62 -24.11 21.81
N ASP A 294 -3.94 -24.20 21.87
CA ASP A 294 -4.78 -23.69 22.95
C ASP A 294 -5.94 -24.67 23.20
N PRO A 295 -5.98 -25.36 24.36
CA PRO A 295 -6.99 -26.37 24.67
C PRO A 295 -8.36 -25.75 25.04
N ASN A 296 -8.89 -24.89 24.17
CA ASN A 296 -10.23 -24.36 24.24
C ASN A 296 -11.24 -25.40 23.71
N PRO A 297 -12.28 -25.76 24.48
CA PRO A 297 -13.31 -26.71 24.06
C PRO A 297 -13.98 -26.37 22.72
N GLU A 298 -14.07 -25.08 22.35
CA GLU A 298 -14.68 -24.66 21.08
C GLU A 298 -13.92 -25.19 19.85
N TYR A 299 -12.60 -25.33 19.91
CA TYR A 299 -11.83 -25.86 18.78
C TYR A 299 -12.06 -27.36 18.61
N TRP A 300 -12.18 -28.11 19.71
CA TRP A 300 -12.57 -29.52 19.67
C TRP A 300 -13.96 -29.70 19.05
N GLU A 301 -14.93 -28.87 19.44
CA GLU A 301 -16.27 -28.89 18.86
C GLU A 301 -16.26 -28.52 17.37
N GLY A 302 -15.52 -27.47 16.99
CA GLY A 302 -15.33 -27.06 15.60
C GLY A 302 -14.70 -28.16 14.74
N LYS A 303 -13.65 -28.82 15.24
CA LYS A 303 -12.99 -29.96 14.60
C LYS A 303 -13.96 -31.12 14.38
N ARG A 304 -14.72 -31.51 15.40
CA ARG A 304 -15.74 -32.56 15.27
C ARG A 304 -16.82 -32.20 14.25
N GLY A 305 -17.30 -30.96 14.29
CA GLY A 305 -18.26 -30.45 13.32
C GLY A 305 -17.73 -30.55 11.89
N ALA A 306 -16.47 -30.17 11.68
CA ALA A 306 -15.82 -30.25 10.37
C ALA A 306 -15.65 -31.69 9.91
N CYS A 307 -15.26 -32.63 10.78
CA CYS A 307 -15.18 -34.05 10.43
C CYS A 307 -16.55 -34.62 10.00
N VAL A 308 -17.62 -34.29 10.72
CA VAL A 308 -18.99 -34.71 10.35
C VAL A 308 -19.41 -34.07 9.03
N GLY A 309 -19.16 -32.78 8.84
CA GLY A 309 -19.45 -32.06 7.59
C GLY A 309 -18.72 -32.66 6.39
N MET A 310 -17.43 -33.01 6.55
CA MET A 310 -16.67 -33.73 5.52
C MET A 310 -17.35 -35.07 5.19
N PHE A 311 -17.69 -35.87 6.19
CA PHE A 311 -18.33 -37.17 5.97
C PHE A 311 -19.67 -37.04 5.24
N GLN A 312 -20.45 -36.02 5.57
CA GLN A 312 -21.68 -35.68 4.87
C GLN A 312 -21.43 -35.35 3.39
N MET A 313 -20.38 -34.57 3.09
CA MET A 313 -20.00 -34.22 1.72
C MET A 313 -19.56 -35.44 0.90
N VAL A 314 -18.87 -36.40 1.54
CA VAL A 314 -18.49 -37.68 0.92
C VAL A 314 -19.74 -38.51 0.58
N ILE A 315 -20.66 -38.68 1.53
CA ILE A 315 -21.93 -39.40 1.30
C ILE A 315 -22.74 -38.74 0.17
N ALA A 316 -22.76 -37.41 0.12
CA ALA A 316 -23.45 -36.64 -0.90
C ALA A 316 -22.76 -36.67 -2.28
N GLY A 317 -21.57 -37.27 -2.40
CA GLY A 317 -20.80 -37.32 -3.65
C GLY A 317 -20.27 -35.95 -4.11
N LYS A 318 -20.21 -34.96 -3.22
CA LYS A 318 -19.80 -33.57 -3.50
C LYS A 318 -18.35 -33.26 -3.13
N GLU A 319 -17.56 -34.28 -2.88
CA GLU A 319 -16.16 -34.13 -2.47
C GLU A 319 -15.27 -33.66 -3.64
N PRO A 320 -14.43 -32.63 -3.45
CA PRO A 320 -13.40 -32.24 -4.42
C PRO A 320 -12.40 -33.37 -4.64
N LYS A 321 -12.14 -33.75 -5.91
CA LYS A 321 -11.25 -34.86 -6.28
C LYS A 321 -9.82 -34.75 -5.72
N GLU A 322 -9.35 -33.54 -5.45
CA GLU A 322 -8.00 -33.28 -4.90
C GLU A 322 -7.85 -33.75 -3.45
N GLN A 323 -8.91 -33.71 -2.64
CA GLN A 323 -8.88 -34.14 -1.24
C GLN A 323 -8.75 -35.67 -1.08
N ARG A 324 -9.11 -36.43 -2.12
CA ARG A 324 -8.89 -37.89 -2.14
C ARG A 324 -7.43 -38.30 -2.24
N LYS A 325 -6.56 -37.45 -2.81
CA LYS A 325 -5.13 -37.76 -3.00
C LYS A 325 -4.30 -37.48 -1.74
N LEU A 326 -4.57 -36.37 -1.06
CA LEU A 326 -3.87 -36.01 0.20
C LEU A 326 -4.04 -37.07 1.30
N ARG A 327 -5.20 -37.76 1.33
CA ARG A 327 -5.44 -38.88 2.25
C ARG A 327 -4.52 -40.09 2.03
N ILE A 328 -3.91 -40.25 0.86
CA ILE A 328 -3.05 -41.39 0.54
C ILE A 328 -1.60 -41.08 0.95
N GLU A 329 -1.15 -39.84 0.77
CA GLU A 329 0.22 -39.42 1.08
C GLU A 329 0.46 -39.22 2.60
N ASP A 330 -0.53 -38.81 3.38
CA ASP A 330 -0.42 -38.68 4.85
C ASP A 330 -0.64 -40.03 5.60
N SER A 331 -0.85 -41.13 4.86
CA SER A 331 -1.08 -42.48 5.40
C SER A 331 0.05 -43.49 5.14
N GLU A 332 1.17 -43.02 4.59
CA GLU A 332 2.45 -43.74 4.48
C GLU A 332 3.50 -43.17 5.44
#